data_AF-A0A3L6PRX1-F1
#
_entry.id   AF-A0A3L6PRX1-F1
#
_cell.length_a   1.000
_cell.length_b   1.000
_cell.length_c   1.000
_cell.angle_alpha   90.00
_cell.angle_beta   90.00
_cell.angle_gamma   90.00
#
_symmetry.space_group_name_H-M   'P 1'
#
loop_
_entity.id
_entity.type
_entity.pdbx_description
1 polymer ?
#
loop_
_entity_poly.entity_id
_entity_poly.type
_entity_poly.pdbx_seq_one_letter_code
_entity_poly.pdbx_strand_id
1 'polypeptide(L)'
;MGSLKMTEKTPGAALPESSCAYLLQELKMIWDEVGQDQSERGRILEEREQECQEVYRRKVNSANMSRIQLHQALAESEAEFTNLLLSLGERSFPGRSTLKEQLNSITPALQEMQMRKEARVKQFMEVQTEIQRIASEIAGRLGTEAVTVNEEDLSLKKLEEFQSELQIMKREKSDRLCKVEEYKVLIHNFAKVMGMDPSKILANVHPRLLDGPNEQQTEYQ
;
A
#
# COMPACT_ATOMS: atom_id res chain seq x y z
N MET A 1 76.52 -1.91 -58.40
CA MET A 1 75.35 -2.69 -58.87
C MET A 1 75.00 -3.64 -57.73
N GLY A 2 74.21 -3.24 -56.74
CA GLY A 2 72.74 -3.11 -56.75
C GLY A 2 72.21 -4.20 -55.80
N SER A 3 71.91 -3.89 -54.53
CA SER A 3 70.67 -3.34 -53.97
C SER A 3 69.85 -4.45 -53.27
N LEU A 4 69.72 -4.29 -51.95
CA LEU A 4 68.90 -5.11 -51.05
C LEU A 4 67.41 -4.93 -51.39
N LYS A 5 66.66 -6.04 -51.43
CA LYS A 5 65.20 -6.01 -51.49
C LYS A 5 64.58 -5.98 -50.09
N MET A 6 64.05 -4.80 -49.78
CA MET A 6 62.75 -4.49 -49.18
C MET A 6 62.21 -5.33 -48.01
N THR A 7 62.14 -4.63 -46.88
CA THR A 7 61.18 -4.82 -45.79
C THR A 7 59.74 -4.58 -46.27
N GLU A 8 58.85 -5.54 -46.05
CA GLU A 8 57.40 -5.31 -46.05
C GLU A 8 56.94 -5.39 -44.59
N LYS A 9 56.70 -4.22 -43.98
CA LYS A 9 56.07 -4.10 -42.66
C LYS A 9 54.64 -3.63 -42.89
N THR A 10 53.70 -4.50 -42.59
CA THR A 10 52.26 -4.27 -42.63
C THR A 10 51.88 -3.06 -41.76
N PRO A 11 51.00 -2.15 -42.21
CA PRO A 11 50.54 -1.03 -41.39
C PRO A 11 49.61 -1.57 -40.28
N GLY A 12 50.10 -1.57 -39.04
CA GLY A 12 49.26 -1.81 -37.88
C GLY A 12 48.21 -0.70 -37.76
N ALA A 13 46.95 -1.11 -37.60
CA ALA A 13 45.84 -0.19 -37.37
C ALA A 13 46.21 0.80 -36.25
N ALA A 14 46.16 2.10 -36.58
CA ALA A 14 46.42 3.16 -35.61
C ALA A 14 45.42 3.01 -34.46
N LEU A 15 45.93 2.71 -33.26
CA LEU A 15 45.12 2.66 -32.05
C LEU A 15 44.60 4.07 -31.75
N PRO A 16 43.37 4.21 -31.21
CA PRO A 16 42.85 5.52 -30.81
C PRO A 16 43.82 6.18 -29.83
N GLU A 17 44.11 7.47 -30.05
CA GLU A 17 45.03 8.27 -29.22
C GLU A 17 44.60 8.30 -27.73
N SER A 18 43.35 7.95 -27.43
CA SER A 18 42.79 7.86 -26.07
C SER A 18 42.90 6.47 -25.42
N SER A 19 43.40 5.45 -26.13
CA SER A 19 43.46 4.09 -25.59
C SER A 19 44.62 3.93 -24.59
N CYS A 20 44.40 3.12 -23.54
CA CYS A 20 45.46 2.83 -22.56
C CYS A 20 46.74 2.28 -23.21
N ALA A 21 46.60 1.47 -24.26
CA ALA A 21 47.74 0.89 -24.99
C ALA A 21 48.57 1.97 -25.72
N TYR A 22 47.91 2.95 -26.34
CA TYR A 22 48.57 4.07 -27.00
C TYR A 22 49.31 4.96 -25.98
N LEU A 23 48.62 5.37 -24.91
CA LEU A 23 49.19 6.23 -23.86
C LEU A 23 50.37 5.58 -23.13
N LEU A 24 50.32 4.25 -22.90
CA LEU A 24 51.42 3.50 -22.32
C LEU A 24 52.63 3.41 -23.27
N GLN A 25 52.40 3.33 -24.58
CA GLN A 25 53.48 3.32 -25.56
C GLN A 25 54.17 4.70 -25.64
N GLU A 26 53.39 5.78 -25.63
CA GLU A 26 53.91 7.15 -25.62
C GLU A 26 54.72 7.43 -24.36
N LEU A 27 54.22 7.02 -23.18
CA LEU A 27 54.93 7.17 -21.91
C LEU A 27 56.28 6.44 -21.90
N LYS A 28 56.36 5.25 -22.52
CA LYS A 28 57.62 4.50 -22.66
C LYS A 28 58.63 5.23 -23.54
N MET A 29 58.19 5.78 -24.67
CA MET A 29 59.05 6.59 -25.55
C MET A 29 59.63 7.80 -24.80
N ILE A 30 58.79 8.52 -24.05
CA ILE A 30 59.23 9.66 -23.24
C ILE A 30 60.25 9.22 -22.19
N TRP A 31 59.99 8.14 -21.46
CA TRP A 31 60.93 7.61 -20.47
C TRP A 31 62.28 7.22 -21.08
N ASP A 32 62.28 6.66 -22.29
CA ASP A 32 63.50 6.32 -23.03
C ASP A 32 64.27 7.58 -23.45
N GLU A 33 63.58 8.64 -23.86
CA GLU A 33 64.18 9.92 -24.22
C GLU A 33 64.79 10.67 -23.03
N VAL A 34 64.11 10.70 -21.88
CA VAL A 34 64.59 11.41 -20.67
C VAL A 34 65.55 10.58 -19.81
N GLY A 35 65.72 9.29 -20.13
CA GLY A 35 66.59 8.38 -19.37
C GLY A 35 66.05 8.00 -17.98
N GLN A 36 64.73 7.81 -17.85
CA GLN A 36 64.08 7.45 -16.58
C GLN A 36 64.58 6.09 -16.05
N ASP A 37 64.92 6.01 -14.76
CA ASP A 37 65.39 4.78 -14.11
C ASP A 37 64.34 3.64 -14.13
N GLN A 38 64.80 2.39 -14.28
CA GLN A 38 63.92 1.24 -14.40
C GLN A 38 63.11 0.96 -13.13
N SER A 39 63.66 1.23 -11.94
CA SER A 39 62.92 1.07 -10.68
C SER A 39 61.79 2.09 -10.56
N GLU A 40 62.04 3.31 -11.01
CA GLU A 40 61.06 4.40 -11.05
C GLU A 40 59.91 4.10 -12.03
N ARG A 41 60.24 3.61 -13.24
CA ARG A 41 59.24 3.14 -14.22
C ARG A 41 58.36 2.05 -13.64
N GLY A 42 58.96 1.08 -12.93
CA GLY A 42 58.24 -0.01 -12.26
C GLY A 42 57.27 0.51 -11.21
N ARG A 43 57.71 1.43 -10.36
CA ARG A 43 56.88 2.06 -9.32
C ARG A 43 55.67 2.80 -9.92
N ILE A 44 55.88 3.62 -10.95
CA ILE A 44 54.80 4.39 -11.59
C ILE A 44 53.76 3.46 -12.24
N LEU A 45 54.21 2.37 -12.88
CA LEU A 45 53.29 1.39 -13.47
C LEU A 45 52.51 0.63 -12.41
N GLU A 46 53.15 0.26 -11.30
CA GLU A 46 52.49 -0.38 -10.17
C GLU A 46 51.45 0.53 -9.52
N GLU A 47 51.78 1.81 -9.28
CA GLU A 47 50.86 2.80 -8.75
C GLU A 47 49.63 2.96 -9.65
N ARG A 48 49.81 3.03 -10.98
CA ARG A 48 48.70 3.06 -11.95
C ARG A 48 47.81 1.81 -11.92
N GLU A 49 48.42 0.63 -11.82
CA GLU A 49 47.68 -0.63 -11.74
C GLU A 49 46.87 -0.68 -10.44
N GLN A 50 47.46 -0.23 -9.31
CA GLN A 50 46.75 -0.12 -8.03
C GLN A 50 45.58 0.87 -8.11
N GLU A 51 45.77 2.04 -8.73
CA GLU A 51 44.67 3.00 -8.97
C GLU A 51 43.55 2.39 -9.80
N CYS A 52 43.88 1.66 -10.87
CA CYS A 52 42.91 1.00 -11.73
C CYS A 52 42.09 -0.06 -10.96
N GLN A 53 42.79 -0.90 -10.20
CA GLN A 53 42.16 -1.91 -9.33
C GLN A 53 41.25 -1.28 -8.28
N GLU A 54 41.68 -0.16 -7.68
CA GLU A 54 40.90 0.54 -6.66
C GLU A 54 39.63 1.17 -7.27
N VAL A 55 39.69 1.67 -8.51
CA VAL A 55 38.48 2.11 -9.24
C VAL A 55 37.52 0.93 -9.47
N TYR A 56 38.01 -0.22 -9.95
CA TYR A 56 37.17 -1.40 -10.14
C TYR A 56 36.56 -1.89 -8.83
N ARG A 57 37.35 -1.97 -7.75
CA ARG A 57 36.90 -2.35 -6.40
C ARG A 57 35.78 -1.43 -5.92
N ARG A 58 35.93 -0.11 -6.06
CA ARG A 58 34.89 0.87 -5.73
C ARG A 58 33.61 0.65 -6.55
N LYS A 59 33.72 0.41 -7.86
CA LYS A 59 32.56 0.16 -8.73
C LYS A 59 31.84 -1.14 -8.38
N VAL A 60 32.57 -2.22 -8.12
CA VAL A 60 32.01 -3.50 -7.68
C VAL A 60 31.32 -3.35 -6.33
N ASN A 61 31.96 -2.67 -5.37
CA ASN A 61 31.36 -2.43 -4.05
C ASN A 61 30.07 -1.61 -4.17
N SER A 62 30.07 -0.54 -4.99
CA SER A 62 28.87 0.26 -5.24
C SER A 62 27.74 -0.57 -5.86
N ALA A 63 28.04 -1.38 -6.89
CA ALA A 63 27.05 -2.25 -7.50
C ALA A 63 26.52 -3.31 -6.53
N ASN A 64 27.39 -3.86 -5.67
CA ASN A 64 27.00 -4.82 -4.64
C ASN A 64 26.08 -4.18 -3.58
N MET A 65 26.38 -2.95 -3.15
CA MET A 65 25.51 -2.20 -2.24
C MET A 65 24.13 -1.94 -2.87
N SER A 66 24.08 -1.50 -4.13
CA SER A 66 22.81 -1.34 -4.85
C SER A 66 22.04 -2.64 -4.98
N ARG A 67 22.72 -3.77 -5.22
CA ARG A 67 22.10 -5.10 -5.25
C ARG A 67 21.46 -5.46 -3.90
N ILE A 68 22.18 -5.25 -2.79
CA ILE A 68 21.66 -5.52 -1.45
C ILE A 68 20.43 -4.65 -1.16
N GLN A 69 20.51 -3.36 -1.46
CA GLN A 69 19.38 -2.43 -1.28
C GLN A 69 18.15 -2.84 -2.10
N LEU A 70 18.33 -3.27 -3.35
CA LEU A 70 17.21 -3.74 -4.18
C LEU A 70 16.58 -5.02 -3.63
N HIS A 71 17.38 -5.97 -3.13
CA HIS A 71 16.85 -7.17 -2.48
C HIS A 71 16.09 -6.86 -1.21
N GLN A 72 16.58 -5.93 -0.39
CA GLN A 72 15.91 -5.51 0.81
C GLN A 72 14.57 -4.84 0.49
N ALA A 73 14.55 -3.87 -0.42
CA ALA A 73 13.32 -3.20 -0.84
C ALA A 73 12.29 -4.18 -1.44
N LEU A 74 12.76 -5.19 -2.20
CA LEU A 74 11.88 -6.23 -2.71
C LEU A 74 11.28 -7.07 -1.57
N ALA A 75 12.09 -7.50 -0.60
CA ALA A 75 11.60 -8.29 0.54
C ALA A 75 10.61 -7.50 1.41
N GLU A 76 10.87 -6.21 1.64
CA GLU A 76 9.97 -5.31 2.37
C GLU A 76 8.64 -5.13 1.63
N SER A 77 8.67 -4.84 0.33
CA SER A 77 7.45 -4.71 -0.49
C SER A 77 6.66 -6.01 -0.62
N GLU A 78 7.32 -7.16 -0.74
CA GLU A 78 6.67 -8.47 -0.70
C GLU A 78 6.00 -8.73 0.66
N ALA A 79 6.68 -8.41 1.77
CA ALA A 79 6.11 -8.56 3.11
C ALA A 79 4.88 -7.66 3.31
N GLU A 80 4.95 -6.38 2.93
CA GLU A 80 3.81 -5.45 2.96
C GLU A 80 2.64 -5.99 2.13
N PHE A 81 2.92 -6.51 0.94
CA PHE A 81 1.90 -7.08 0.07
C PHE A 81 1.21 -8.29 0.71
N THR A 82 1.97 -9.20 1.33
CA THR A 82 1.39 -10.34 2.04
C THR A 82 0.53 -9.92 3.22
N ASN A 83 0.92 -8.88 3.97
CA ASN A 83 0.12 -8.34 5.06
C ASN A 83 -1.21 -7.75 4.56
N LEU A 84 -1.19 -7.03 3.43
CA LEU A 84 -2.41 -6.51 2.79
C LEU A 84 -3.33 -7.64 2.31
N LEU A 85 -2.78 -8.68 1.67
CA LEU A 85 -3.56 -9.85 1.25
C LEU A 85 -4.23 -10.54 2.43
N LEU A 86 -3.52 -10.72 3.54
CA LEU A 86 -4.06 -11.33 4.76
C LEU A 86 -5.22 -10.50 5.34
N SER A 87 -5.03 -9.18 5.47
CA SER A 87 -6.05 -8.25 5.96
C SER A 87 -7.30 -8.25 5.06
N LEU A 88 -7.12 -8.32 3.73
CA LEU A 88 -8.22 -8.33 2.76
C LEU A 88 -8.84 -9.74 2.54
N GLY A 89 -8.19 -10.81 3.00
CA GLY A 89 -8.59 -12.19 2.74
C GLY A 89 -8.38 -12.66 1.30
N GLU A 90 -7.44 -12.05 0.56
CA GLU A 90 -7.14 -12.34 -0.86
C GLU A 90 -5.96 -13.32 -1.00
N ARG A 91 -5.91 -14.11 -2.09
CA ARG A 91 -5.03 -15.31 -2.16
C ARG A 91 -3.75 -15.25 -2.99
N SER A 92 -3.49 -14.29 -3.89
CA SER A 92 -2.20 -14.31 -4.64
C SER A 92 -1.88 -13.13 -5.54
N PHE A 93 -0.57 -12.91 -5.72
CA PHE A 93 0.07 -12.13 -6.81
C PHE A 93 0.79 -13.06 -7.82
N PRO A 94 0.74 -12.81 -9.13
CA PRO A 94 1.53 -13.56 -10.12
C PRO A 94 2.76 -12.78 -10.62
N GLY A 95 3.92 -13.46 -10.68
CA GLY A 95 4.92 -13.22 -11.72
C GLY A 95 6.34 -12.85 -11.26
N ARG A 96 7.31 -13.68 -11.66
CA ARG A 96 8.76 -13.48 -11.46
C ARG A 96 9.39 -12.87 -12.73
N SER A 97 10.07 -11.74 -12.61
CA SER A 97 10.86 -11.06 -13.67
C SER A 97 12.19 -10.56 -13.08
N THR A 98 12.94 -9.68 -13.76
CA THR A 98 14.19 -9.12 -13.18
C THR A 98 13.91 -8.22 -11.97
N LEU A 99 14.84 -8.09 -11.01
CA LEU A 99 14.61 -7.35 -9.74
C LEU A 99 14.06 -5.93 -9.94
N LYS A 100 14.54 -5.21 -10.97
CA LYS A 100 14.11 -3.84 -11.28
C LYS A 100 12.70 -3.81 -11.89
N GLU A 101 12.36 -4.80 -12.71
CA GLU A 101 11.02 -4.94 -13.30
C GLU A 101 10.01 -5.41 -12.26
N GLN A 102 10.41 -6.32 -11.35
CA GLN A 102 9.59 -6.73 -10.22
C GLN A 102 9.26 -5.53 -9.33
N LEU A 103 10.25 -4.72 -8.96
CA LEU A 103 10.03 -3.53 -8.13
C LEU A 103 9.12 -2.49 -8.82
N ASN A 104 9.32 -2.28 -10.12
CA ASN A 104 8.47 -1.38 -10.91
C ASN A 104 7.03 -1.89 -11.03
N SER A 105 6.81 -3.21 -10.98
CA SER A 105 5.47 -3.82 -11.03
C SER A 105 4.80 -3.94 -9.66
N ILE A 106 5.56 -4.18 -8.58
CA ILE A 106 5.02 -4.37 -7.23
C ILE A 106 4.56 -3.05 -6.61
N THR A 107 5.25 -1.94 -6.91
CA THR A 107 4.91 -0.61 -6.40
C THR A 107 3.48 -0.16 -6.76
N PRO A 108 3.06 -0.17 -8.05
CA PRO A 108 1.68 0.18 -8.39
C PRO A 108 0.66 -0.82 -7.84
N ALA A 109 1.00 -2.12 -7.78
CA ALA A 109 0.12 -3.13 -7.20
C ALA A 109 -0.11 -2.93 -5.69
N LEU A 110 0.94 -2.54 -4.95
CA LEU A 110 0.85 -2.15 -3.54
C LEU A 110 -0.03 -0.93 -3.34
N GLN A 111 0.14 0.10 -4.17
CA GLN A 111 -0.71 1.29 -4.11
C GLN A 111 -2.18 0.95 -4.36
N GLU A 112 -2.47 0.09 -5.35
CA GLU A 112 -3.82 -0.36 -5.62
C GLU A 112 -4.42 -1.15 -4.44
N MET A 113 -3.64 -2.04 -3.82
CA MET A 113 -4.03 -2.77 -2.62
C MET A 113 -4.31 -1.84 -1.43
N GLN A 114 -3.46 -0.83 -1.23
CA GLN A 114 -3.62 0.16 -0.18
C GLN A 114 -4.92 0.93 -0.35
N MET A 115 -5.20 1.42 -1.58
CA MET A 115 -6.46 2.11 -1.91
C MET A 115 -7.67 1.20 -1.68
N ARG A 116 -7.56 -0.09 -2.00
CA ARG A 116 -8.62 -1.07 -1.73
C ARG A 116 -8.81 -1.31 -0.23
N LYS A 117 -7.73 -1.38 0.55
CA LYS A 117 -7.80 -1.47 2.02
C LYS A 117 -8.52 -0.25 2.61
N GLU A 118 -8.15 0.96 2.21
CA GLU A 118 -8.79 2.20 2.68
C GLU A 118 -10.28 2.26 2.35
N ALA A 119 -10.64 1.91 1.11
CA ALA A 119 -12.04 1.81 0.71
C ALA A 119 -12.81 0.77 1.55
N ARG A 120 -12.15 -0.36 1.88
CA ARG A 120 -12.73 -1.41 2.71
C ARG A 120 -12.95 -0.95 4.14
N VAL A 121 -11.97 -0.31 4.77
CA VAL A 121 -12.09 0.27 6.13
C VAL A 121 -13.28 1.22 6.19
N LYS A 122 -13.45 2.07 5.18
CA LYS A 122 -14.59 2.99 5.10
C LYS A 122 -15.94 2.24 5.08
N GLN A 123 -16.06 1.18 4.27
CA GLN A 123 -17.28 0.36 4.23
C GLN A 123 -17.59 -0.28 5.60
N PHE A 124 -16.59 -0.84 6.27
CA PHE A 124 -16.77 -1.41 7.62
C PHE A 124 -17.22 -0.35 8.62
N MET A 125 -16.60 0.84 8.58
CA MET A 125 -16.94 1.95 9.46
C MET A 125 -18.39 2.40 9.29
N GLU A 126 -18.84 2.56 8.04
CA GLU A 126 -20.22 2.93 7.73
C GLU A 126 -21.22 1.88 8.26
N VAL A 127 -20.97 0.60 7.99
CA VAL A 127 -21.88 -0.49 8.42
C VAL A 127 -21.93 -0.59 9.95
N GLN A 128 -20.77 -0.59 10.63
CA GLN A 128 -20.73 -0.72 12.09
C GLN A 128 -21.32 0.50 12.81
N THR A 129 -21.13 1.70 12.26
CA THR A 129 -21.75 2.93 12.81
C THR A 129 -23.26 2.86 12.73
N GLU A 130 -23.79 2.37 11.61
CA GLU A 130 -25.21 2.18 11.43
C GLU A 130 -25.78 1.10 12.37
N ILE A 131 -25.08 -0.03 12.55
CA ILE A 131 -25.47 -1.07 13.51
C ILE A 131 -25.55 -0.47 14.92
N GLN A 132 -24.51 0.25 15.35
CA GLN A 132 -24.46 0.84 16.68
C GLN A 132 -25.55 1.88 16.88
N ARG A 133 -25.81 2.72 15.87
CA ARG A 133 -26.90 3.70 15.89
C ARG A 133 -28.25 3.02 16.14
N ILE A 134 -28.56 1.98 15.37
CA ILE A 134 -29.81 1.22 15.53
C ILE A 134 -29.86 0.50 16.87
N ALA A 135 -28.74 -0.08 17.32
CA ALA A 135 -28.66 -0.75 18.62
C ALA A 135 -28.93 0.22 19.78
N SER A 136 -28.36 1.43 19.74
CA SER A 136 -28.63 2.49 20.72
C SER A 136 -30.08 2.94 20.71
N GLU A 137 -30.69 3.10 19.52
CA GLU A 137 -32.11 3.45 19.38
C GLU A 137 -33.02 2.36 19.97
N ILE A 138 -32.73 1.09 19.68
CA ILE A 138 -33.45 -0.08 20.22
C ILE A 138 -33.30 -0.14 21.74
N ALA A 139 -32.12 0.19 22.28
CA ALA A 139 -31.85 0.22 23.72
C ALA A 139 -32.37 1.49 24.43
N GLY A 140 -32.87 2.48 23.68
CA GLY A 140 -33.32 3.77 24.23
C GLY A 140 -32.18 4.65 24.75
N ARG A 141 -30.94 4.45 24.29
CA ARG A 141 -29.78 5.27 24.65
C ARG A 141 -29.63 6.45 23.69
N LEU A 142 -29.37 7.64 24.24
CA LEU A 142 -29.05 8.85 23.48
C LEU A 142 -27.53 8.97 23.36
N GLY A 143 -26.97 8.46 22.27
CA GLY A 143 -25.54 8.55 22.02
C GLY A 143 -25.02 7.47 21.08
N THR A 144 -24.17 7.88 20.15
CA THR A 144 -23.36 6.99 19.32
C THR A 144 -21.96 7.01 19.94
N GLU A 145 -21.49 5.88 20.46
CA GLU A 145 -20.09 5.78 20.89
C GLU A 145 -19.21 5.67 19.64
N ALA A 146 -17.92 5.98 19.77
CA ALA A 146 -17.01 5.89 18.63
C ALA A 146 -16.84 4.43 18.20
N VAL A 147 -17.07 4.15 16.92
CA VAL A 147 -16.81 2.84 16.31
C VAL A 147 -15.32 2.70 16.02
N THR A 148 -14.73 1.59 16.48
CA THR A 148 -13.39 1.18 16.08
C THR A 148 -13.47 0.00 15.12
N VAL A 149 -12.93 0.16 13.91
CA VAL A 149 -12.88 -0.91 12.91
C VAL A 149 -11.67 -1.79 13.20
N ASN A 150 -11.88 -3.11 13.26
CA ASN A 150 -10.77 -4.06 13.27
C ASN A 150 -10.13 -4.14 11.87
N GLU A 151 -8.90 -3.66 11.74
CA GLU A 151 -8.15 -3.70 10.47
C GLU A 151 -7.46 -5.05 10.19
N GLU A 152 -7.45 -5.97 11.15
CA GLU A 152 -6.83 -7.29 10.99
C GLU A 152 -7.62 -8.20 10.04
N ASP A 153 -8.95 -8.07 10.03
CA ASP A 153 -9.85 -8.84 9.16
C ASP A 153 -10.86 -7.91 8.46
N LEU A 154 -10.46 -7.45 7.29
CA LEU A 154 -11.25 -6.65 6.36
C LEU A 154 -11.80 -7.50 5.20
N SER A 155 -11.91 -8.82 5.42
CA SER A 155 -12.38 -9.74 4.39
C SER A 155 -13.81 -9.45 3.95
N LEU A 156 -14.11 -9.74 2.68
CA LEU A 156 -15.47 -9.64 2.12
C LEU A 156 -16.49 -10.45 2.92
N LYS A 157 -16.09 -11.64 3.40
CA LYS A 157 -16.93 -12.49 4.22
C LYS A 157 -17.31 -11.79 5.53
N LYS A 158 -16.33 -11.19 6.21
CA LYS A 158 -16.57 -10.45 7.46
C LYS A 158 -17.48 -9.24 7.23
N LEU A 159 -17.33 -8.55 6.10
CA LEU A 159 -18.21 -7.44 5.73
C LEU A 159 -19.66 -7.90 5.53
N GLU A 160 -19.86 -9.03 4.84
CA GLU A 160 -21.17 -9.63 4.61
C GLU A 160 -21.86 -10.07 5.91
N GLU A 161 -21.10 -10.57 6.89
CA GLU A 161 -21.59 -10.87 8.23
C GLU A 161 -22.18 -9.63 8.92
N PHE A 162 -21.44 -8.52 8.93
CA PHE A 162 -21.94 -7.25 9.50
C PHE A 162 -23.13 -6.70 8.72
N GLN A 163 -23.12 -6.78 7.38
CA GLN A 163 -24.29 -6.36 6.59
C GLN A 163 -25.52 -7.20 6.92
N SER A 164 -25.36 -8.51 7.14
CA SER A 164 -26.45 -9.39 7.54
C SER A 164 -26.99 -9.04 8.94
N GLU A 165 -26.09 -8.79 9.89
CA GLU A 165 -26.45 -8.30 11.24
C GLU A 165 -27.22 -6.98 11.16
N LEU A 166 -26.76 -6.05 10.33
CA LEU A 166 -27.44 -4.77 10.11
C LEU A 166 -28.87 -4.96 9.59
N GLN A 167 -29.09 -5.89 8.65
CA GLN A 167 -30.43 -6.18 8.14
C GLN A 167 -31.35 -6.78 9.21
N ILE A 168 -30.81 -7.67 10.06
CA ILE A 168 -31.55 -8.24 11.19
C ILE A 168 -31.95 -7.13 12.17
N MET A 169 -31.04 -6.23 12.51
CA MET A 169 -31.30 -5.10 13.41
C MET A 169 -32.33 -4.11 12.85
N LYS A 170 -32.24 -3.81 11.54
CA LYS A 170 -33.25 -2.98 10.85
C LYS A 170 -34.64 -3.62 10.92
N ARG A 171 -34.72 -4.94 10.73
CA ARG A 171 -35.98 -5.69 10.84
C ARG A 171 -36.53 -5.65 12.26
N GLU A 172 -35.71 -5.95 13.26
CA GLU A 172 -36.12 -5.91 14.67
C GLU A 172 -36.65 -4.52 15.05
N LYS A 173 -35.96 -3.44 14.65
CA LYS A 173 -36.43 -2.07 14.86
C LYS A 173 -37.81 -1.85 14.23
N SER A 174 -38.00 -2.28 12.98
CA SER A 174 -39.27 -2.17 12.27
C SER A 174 -40.39 -2.94 12.96
N ASP A 175 -40.12 -4.18 13.39
CA ASP A 175 -41.11 -5.05 14.06
C ASP A 175 -41.53 -4.46 15.41
N ARG A 176 -40.58 -3.91 16.18
CA ARG A 176 -40.88 -3.19 17.44
C ARG A 176 -41.71 -1.95 17.18
N LEU A 177 -41.42 -1.18 16.14
CA LEU A 177 -42.18 0.02 15.79
C LEU A 177 -43.62 -0.34 15.37
N CYS A 178 -43.79 -1.42 14.60
CA CYS A 178 -45.10 -1.93 14.21
C CYS A 178 -45.95 -2.31 15.45
N LYS A 179 -45.35 -3.04 16.41
CA LYS A 179 -46.01 -3.37 17.69
C LYS A 179 -46.42 -2.13 18.50
N VAL A 180 -45.58 -1.09 18.51
CA VAL A 180 -45.92 0.17 19.20
C VAL A 180 -47.16 0.80 18.57
N GLU A 181 -47.26 0.82 17.24
CA GLU A 181 -48.44 1.37 16.56
C GLU A 181 -49.70 0.51 16.78
N GLU A 182 -49.57 -0.83 16.77
CA GLU A 182 -50.66 -1.73 17.14
C GLU A 182 -51.18 -1.46 18.57
N TYR A 183 -50.27 -1.26 19.53
CA TYR A 183 -50.64 -0.91 20.90
C TYR A 183 -51.29 0.48 21.00
N LYS A 184 -50.85 1.46 20.21
CA LYS A 184 -51.51 2.78 20.14
C LYS A 184 -52.96 2.65 19.67
N VAL A 185 -53.21 1.85 18.64
CA VAL A 185 -54.57 1.57 18.13
C VAL A 185 -55.44 0.89 19.21
N LEU A 186 -54.89 -0.11 19.91
CA LEU A 186 -55.60 -0.78 21.00
C LEU A 186 -55.94 0.17 22.15
N ILE A 187 -54.99 1.00 22.58
CA ILE A 187 -55.21 2.03 23.61
C ILE A 187 -56.33 2.97 23.18
N HIS A 188 -56.31 3.44 21.93
CA HIS A 188 -57.36 4.32 21.41
C HIS A 188 -58.74 3.66 21.46
N ASN A 189 -58.84 2.39 21.07
CA ASN A 189 -60.10 1.64 21.11
C ASN A 189 -60.61 1.44 22.54
N PHE A 190 -59.75 1.03 23.47
CA PHE A 190 -60.17 0.81 24.86
C PHE A 190 -60.51 2.12 25.58
N ALA A 191 -59.73 3.17 25.37
CA ALA A 191 -60.02 4.50 25.92
C ALA A 191 -61.39 5.01 25.45
N LYS A 192 -61.73 4.81 24.17
CA LYS A 192 -63.06 5.14 23.63
C LYS A 192 -64.19 4.38 24.34
N VAL A 193 -64.02 3.09 24.59
CA VAL A 193 -65.00 2.27 25.32
C VAL A 193 -65.18 2.75 26.77
N MET A 194 -64.10 3.18 27.41
CA MET A 194 -64.11 3.65 28.80
C MET A 194 -64.48 5.14 28.94
N GLY A 195 -64.71 5.87 27.85
CA GLY A 195 -64.97 7.32 27.87
C GLY A 195 -63.77 8.15 28.31
N MET A 196 -62.56 7.63 28.15
CA MET A 196 -61.29 8.30 28.48
C MET A 196 -60.67 8.93 27.24
N ASP A 197 -59.80 9.92 27.44
CA ASP A 197 -59.01 10.55 26.38
C ASP A 197 -57.73 9.73 26.09
N PRO A 198 -57.59 9.10 24.90
CA PRO A 198 -56.42 8.30 24.54
C PRO A 198 -55.11 9.10 24.59
N SER A 199 -55.16 10.38 24.23
CA SER A 199 -53.96 11.24 24.15
C SER A 199 -53.35 11.45 25.53
N LYS A 200 -54.17 11.61 26.57
CA LYS A 200 -53.71 11.72 27.96
C LYS A 200 -53.04 10.43 28.44
N ILE A 201 -53.58 9.28 28.05
CA ILE A 201 -53.01 7.98 28.41
C ILE A 201 -51.64 7.79 27.76
N LEU A 202 -51.51 8.08 26.46
CA LEU A 202 -50.24 7.99 25.74
C LEU A 202 -49.19 8.97 26.27
N ALA A 203 -49.57 10.21 26.56
CA ALA A 203 -48.68 11.23 27.12
C ALA A 203 -48.10 10.81 28.48
N ASN A 204 -48.88 10.11 29.31
CA ASN A 204 -48.43 9.58 30.59
C ASN A 204 -47.41 8.45 30.46
N VAL A 205 -47.45 7.68 29.36
CA VAL A 205 -46.44 6.64 29.08
C VAL A 205 -45.17 7.28 28.54
N HIS A 206 -45.28 8.02 27.44
CA HIS A 206 -44.17 8.78 26.88
C HIS A 206 -44.68 9.84 25.90
N PRO A 207 -44.26 11.12 26.01
CA PRO A 207 -44.73 12.21 25.14
C PRO A 207 -44.55 11.93 23.64
N ARG A 208 -43.42 11.32 23.23
CA ARG A 208 -43.14 10.98 21.82
C ARG A 208 -44.07 9.92 21.20
N LEU A 209 -44.93 9.28 21.99
CA LEU A 209 -45.96 8.38 21.43
C LEU A 209 -47.12 9.13 20.79
N LEU A 210 -47.21 10.45 21.02
CA LEU A 210 -48.15 11.34 20.36
C LEU A 210 -47.70 11.71 18.94
N ASP A 211 -46.41 11.57 18.62
CA ASP A 211 -45.86 11.86 17.29
C ASP A 211 -46.46 10.87 16.27
N GLY A 212 -46.88 11.41 15.12
CA GLY A 212 -47.31 10.62 13.97
C GLY A 212 -46.13 9.92 13.28
N PRO A 213 -46.38 9.02 12.31
CA PRO A 213 -45.34 8.13 11.77
C PRO A 213 -44.10 8.76 11.12
N ASN A 214 -43.96 10.09 11.01
CA ASN A 214 -42.94 10.73 10.15
C ASN A 214 -42.25 12.01 10.67
N GLU A 215 -42.36 12.42 11.93
CA GLU A 215 -41.84 13.75 12.36
C GLU A 215 -40.37 13.78 12.85
N GLN A 216 -39.62 12.68 12.77
CA GLN A 216 -38.25 12.62 13.32
C GLN A 216 -37.11 12.55 12.28
N GLN A 217 -37.34 12.93 11.02
CA GLN A 217 -36.28 13.00 9.99
C GLN A 217 -35.79 14.42 9.66
N THR A 218 -36.26 15.47 10.34
CA THR A 218 -35.75 16.84 10.15
C THR A 218 -35.12 17.37 11.42
N GLU A 219 -33.94 16.86 11.76
CA GLU A 219 -32.90 17.65 12.41
C GLU A 219 -31.60 16.90 12.31
N TYR A 220 -30.69 17.40 11.47
CA TYR A 220 -29.22 17.45 11.61
C TYR A 220 -28.68 17.93 10.25
N GLN A 221 -28.57 19.26 10.12
CA GLN A 221 -27.68 19.93 9.17
C GLN A 221 -26.23 19.78 9.63
#